data_AF-A0A7X6YQB7-F1
#
_entry.id   AF-A0A7X6YQB7-F1
#
_cell.length_a   1.000
_cell.length_b   1.000
_cell.length_c   1.000
_cell.angle_alpha   90.00
_cell.angle_beta   90.00
_cell.angle_gamma   90.00
#
_symmetry.space_group_name_H-M   'P 1'
#
loop_
_entity.id
_entity.type
_entity.pdbx_description
1 polymer ?
#
loop_
_entity_poly.entity_id
_entity_poly.type
_entity_poly.pdbx_seq_one_letter_code
_entity_poly.pdbx_strand_id
1 'polypeptide(L)'
;ALAIAFLTNPKEAVPTEPGDPTAGESDPEDSNPPVTAAEAVEWLNVLAVDYWPESMETSLAEFPGVVFRWTADRVEAVSGDKVEVLYNGMPVWDVFFCDLTGDGRPELCSTVSFGSGIVDDHIVVYDYAEKVSYALSGRLVYDYRLFLDEGHLCVSKSPYRGQELPESGLLLLEDGNLLMQGDSDPLPKDPDFNEEMHFRTYASPVGYSEAGYDAMVDLAVNRDIERPSGTWKRLVPLLKLDSRDDLDSFCREMSAFFDLDAADEASPAFLEEAKAYTEEFFSKNTVFVSYVITGSSADYFEIVGTYTDEKDTMILALRSLENGTGDAVMGGYFLIAETNKSYVSDFSAYDALLVNSDWPETGLEEGMGQLLHRYVWQGQDLMDFAVLQLFDSGDFLLSLSPLSSYLGYGSYVYEGEQLILKTDDGKYSYVFDRQGEAWNFNTDLSSPLFWYSSGITDGSAFLSDYIYGR
;
A
#
# COMPACT_ATOMS: atom_id res chain seq x y z
N ALA A 1 41.78 13.77 16.28
CA ALA A 1 42.02 14.27 14.91
C ALA A 1 43.03 13.35 14.24
N LEU A 2 42.53 12.40 13.46
CA LEU A 2 43.36 11.50 12.64
C LEU A 2 42.72 11.49 11.25
N ALA A 3 43.37 12.13 10.29
CA ALA A 3 43.03 12.06 8.88
C ALA A 3 43.94 11.01 8.25
N ILE A 4 43.35 10.03 7.54
CA ILE A 4 44.08 9.10 6.69
C ILE A 4 43.43 9.18 5.31
N ALA A 5 44.20 9.66 4.34
CA ALA A 5 43.86 9.69 2.93
C ALA A 5 44.16 8.34 2.27
N PHE A 6 43.36 7.94 1.29
CA PHE A 6 43.72 6.90 0.33
C PHE A 6 43.63 7.42 -1.11
N LEU A 7 44.62 6.97 -1.89
CA LEU A 7 45.04 7.40 -3.21
C LEU A 7 44.13 6.85 -4.32
N THR A 8 43.80 7.68 -5.31
CA THR A 8 43.27 7.23 -6.60
C THR A 8 44.41 6.94 -7.58
N ASN A 9 44.28 5.85 -8.34
CA ASN A 9 45.26 5.38 -9.32
C ASN A 9 44.78 5.81 -10.72
N PRO A 10 45.55 6.53 -11.55
CA PRO A 10 45.11 6.94 -12.88
C PRO A 10 45.39 5.84 -13.91
N LYS A 11 44.41 5.53 -14.78
CA LYS A 11 44.62 4.70 -15.97
C LYS A 11 45.05 5.57 -17.15
N GLU A 12 46.16 5.17 -17.78
CA GLU A 12 46.80 5.83 -18.92
C GLU A 12 45.96 5.83 -20.21
N ALA A 13 46.26 6.81 -21.06
CA ALA A 13 45.67 7.06 -22.38
C ALA A 13 46.26 6.15 -23.48
N VAL A 14 45.41 5.75 -24.43
CA VAL A 14 45.80 5.06 -25.68
C VAL A 14 45.95 6.09 -26.81
N PRO A 15 46.99 6.03 -27.67
CA PRO A 15 47.24 7.04 -28.69
C PRO A 15 46.50 6.76 -30.01
N THR A 16 46.06 7.81 -30.69
CA THR A 16 45.51 7.80 -32.06
C THR A 16 46.59 8.16 -33.09
N GLU A 17 46.67 7.40 -34.18
CA GLU A 17 47.44 7.75 -35.39
C GLU A 17 46.52 8.34 -36.49
N PRO A 18 47.04 9.15 -37.46
CA PRO A 18 46.23 9.98 -38.36
C PRO A 18 46.27 9.59 -39.86
N GLY A 19 45.20 9.97 -40.61
CA GLY A 19 45.11 10.02 -42.09
C GLY A 19 43.96 9.17 -42.63
N ASP A 20 43.11 9.55 -43.59
CA ASP A 20 43.14 10.53 -44.71
C ASP A 20 41.67 10.83 -45.16
N PRO A 21 41.35 11.91 -45.91
CA PRO A 21 39.98 12.38 -46.15
C PRO A 21 39.34 11.87 -47.45
N THR A 22 38.03 12.11 -47.56
CA THR A 22 37.12 12.00 -48.73
C THR A 22 36.48 10.63 -49.03
N ALA A 23 35.16 10.52 -48.80
CA ALA A 23 34.12 10.54 -49.85
C ALA A 23 32.78 9.94 -49.36
N GLY A 24 31.68 10.61 -49.68
CA GLY A 24 30.37 9.96 -49.88
C GLY A 24 29.29 10.29 -48.86
N GLU A 25 28.49 11.32 -49.17
CA GLU A 25 27.12 11.47 -48.66
C GLU A 25 26.28 10.22 -48.98
N SER A 26 25.59 9.70 -47.96
CA SER A 26 24.28 9.09 -48.12
C SER A 26 23.55 9.15 -46.77
N ASP A 27 22.56 10.02 -46.67
CA ASP A 27 21.57 10.03 -45.59
C ASP A 27 20.85 8.67 -45.53
N PRO A 28 20.48 8.26 -44.32
CA PRO A 28 19.09 7.94 -44.04
C PRO A 28 18.55 8.85 -42.93
N GLU A 29 17.42 9.46 -43.24
CA GLU A 29 16.55 10.22 -42.34
C GLU A 29 16.13 9.40 -41.09
N ASP A 30 15.90 10.16 -40.02
CA ASP A 30 15.18 9.85 -38.79
C ASP A 30 15.71 8.75 -37.88
N SER A 31 16.81 9.06 -37.22
CA SER A 31 16.88 8.85 -35.76
C SER A 31 16.85 10.22 -35.10
N ASN A 32 15.76 10.54 -34.41
CA ASN A 32 15.75 11.68 -33.47
C ASN A 32 17.02 11.56 -32.60
N PRO A 33 17.82 12.64 -32.45
CA PRO A 33 18.90 12.61 -31.48
C PRO A 33 18.30 12.35 -30.09
N PRO A 34 19.02 11.65 -29.19
CA PRO A 34 18.57 11.50 -27.82
C PRO A 34 18.30 12.89 -27.25
N VAL A 35 17.14 13.05 -26.59
CA VAL A 35 16.72 14.28 -25.92
C VAL A 35 17.92 14.83 -25.14
N THR A 36 18.39 16.00 -25.53
CA THR A 36 19.44 16.71 -24.78
C THR A 36 18.92 16.92 -23.37
N ALA A 37 19.64 16.44 -22.36
CA ALA A 37 19.25 16.55 -20.96
C ALA A 37 18.82 17.99 -20.65
N ALA A 38 17.55 18.17 -20.31
CA ALA A 38 16.99 19.50 -20.09
C ALA A 38 17.61 20.12 -18.83
N GLU A 39 17.92 21.42 -18.90
CA GLU A 39 18.35 22.17 -17.71
C GLU A 39 17.18 22.21 -16.71
N ALA A 40 17.48 21.88 -15.45
CA ALA A 40 16.52 21.84 -14.37
C ALA A 40 16.76 22.98 -13.38
N VAL A 41 15.67 23.52 -12.85
CA VAL A 41 15.67 24.61 -11.87
C VAL A 41 15.10 24.10 -10.56
N GLU A 42 15.86 24.22 -9.48
CA GLU A 42 15.35 23.95 -8.13
C GLU A 42 14.36 25.05 -7.72
N TRP A 43 13.14 24.66 -7.38
CA TRP A 43 12.21 25.53 -6.68
C TRP A 43 12.39 25.40 -5.17
N LEU A 44 12.43 24.17 -4.67
CA LEU A 44 12.54 23.86 -3.26
C LEU A 44 13.28 22.54 -3.07
N ASN A 45 14.14 22.49 -2.05
CA ASN A 45 14.77 21.27 -1.58
C ASN A 45 14.78 21.27 -0.05
N VAL A 46 13.79 20.61 0.58
CA VAL A 46 13.69 20.61 2.05
C VAL A 46 14.63 19.63 2.73
N LEU A 47 15.30 18.74 1.97
CA LEU A 47 16.39 17.91 2.48
C LEU A 47 17.65 18.74 2.77
N ALA A 48 17.76 19.93 2.19
CA ALA A 48 18.90 20.84 2.36
C ALA A 48 18.74 21.86 3.51
N VAL A 49 17.62 21.85 4.25
CA VAL A 49 17.31 22.85 5.28
C VAL A 49 16.92 22.23 6.62
N ASP A 50 17.24 22.92 7.72
CA ASP A 50 17.00 22.43 9.08
C ASP A 50 15.53 22.56 9.54
N TYR A 51 14.73 23.39 8.87
CA TYR A 51 13.33 23.67 9.22
C TYR A 51 12.50 23.85 7.96
N TRP A 52 11.31 23.22 7.93
CA TRP A 52 10.44 23.30 6.78
C TRP A 52 9.55 24.55 6.85
N PRO A 53 9.37 25.26 5.73
CA PRO A 53 8.35 26.29 5.64
C PRO A 53 6.96 25.65 5.74
N GLU A 54 5.97 26.39 6.28
CA GLU A 54 4.57 25.93 6.30
C GLU A 54 4.01 25.80 4.87
N SER A 55 4.46 26.68 3.97
CA SER A 55 4.07 26.72 2.56
C SER A 55 5.11 27.50 1.76
N MET A 56 5.29 27.14 0.49
CA MET A 56 6.11 27.87 -0.49
C MET A 56 5.31 28.12 -1.75
N GLU A 57 5.47 29.28 -2.36
CA GLU A 57 4.77 29.64 -3.60
C GLU A 57 5.76 30.13 -4.66
N THR A 58 5.47 29.84 -5.93
CA THR A 58 6.22 30.37 -7.07
C THR A 58 5.32 30.55 -8.30
N SER A 59 5.84 31.26 -9.29
CA SER A 59 5.18 31.44 -10.58
C SER A 59 6.21 31.33 -11.70
N LEU A 60 5.80 30.73 -12.80
CA LEU A 60 6.62 30.53 -13.99
C LEU A 60 6.07 31.39 -15.14
N ALA A 61 6.97 31.88 -16.00
CA ALA A 61 6.57 32.69 -17.14
C ALA A 61 5.77 31.87 -18.18
N GLU A 62 6.07 30.57 -18.23
CA GLU A 62 5.50 29.53 -19.06
C GLU A 62 4.02 29.26 -18.69
N PHE A 63 3.64 29.53 -17.44
CA PHE A 63 2.28 29.33 -16.91
C PHE A 63 1.70 30.64 -16.35
N PRO A 64 1.36 31.61 -17.22
CA PRO A 64 0.91 32.93 -16.78
C PRO A 64 -0.42 32.86 -16.03
N GLY A 65 -0.47 33.47 -14.84
CA GLY A 65 -1.67 33.50 -13.99
C GLY A 65 -1.83 32.27 -13.08
N VAL A 66 -0.86 31.36 -13.10
CA VAL A 66 -0.79 30.20 -12.20
C VAL A 66 0.24 30.49 -11.11
N VAL A 67 -0.14 30.23 -9.86
CA VAL A 67 0.78 30.18 -8.72
C VAL A 67 0.88 28.72 -8.29
N PHE A 68 2.08 28.15 -8.35
CA PHE A 68 2.32 26.83 -7.77
C PHE A 68 2.58 26.99 -6.28
N ARG A 69 1.95 26.14 -5.48
CA ARG A 69 2.07 26.13 -4.03
C ARG A 69 2.48 24.75 -3.55
N TRP A 70 3.52 24.69 -2.75
CA TRP A 70 3.98 23.51 -2.05
C TRP A 70 3.64 23.61 -0.57
N THR A 71 3.16 22.51 -0.01
CA THR A 71 3.15 22.20 1.43
C THR A 71 3.80 20.84 1.63
N ALA A 72 4.14 20.49 2.87
CA ALA A 72 4.80 19.22 3.19
C ALA A 72 4.06 17.99 2.63
N ASP A 73 2.74 18.06 2.51
CA ASP A 73 1.86 16.98 2.09
C ASP A 73 1.42 17.03 0.62
N ARG A 74 1.65 18.13 -0.13
CA ARG A 74 1.20 18.25 -1.52
C ARG A 74 1.79 19.41 -2.31
N VAL A 75 1.62 19.34 -3.63
CA VAL A 75 1.83 20.43 -4.58
C VAL A 75 0.53 20.77 -5.29
N GLU A 76 0.22 22.06 -5.39
CA GLU A 76 -1.02 22.59 -5.94
C GLU A 76 -0.75 23.69 -6.97
N ALA A 77 -1.69 23.88 -7.89
CA ALA A 77 -1.78 25.05 -8.76
C ALA A 77 -2.98 25.92 -8.38
N VAL A 78 -2.73 27.20 -8.14
CA VAL A 78 -3.72 28.21 -7.81
C VAL A 78 -3.91 29.14 -9.01
N SER A 79 -5.15 29.27 -9.49
CA SER A 79 -5.51 30.12 -10.63
C SER A 79 -6.76 30.92 -10.30
N GLY A 80 -6.58 32.17 -9.88
CA GLY A 80 -7.67 32.98 -9.32
C GLY A 80 -8.21 32.33 -8.04
N ASP A 81 -9.51 32.00 -8.04
CA ASP A 81 -10.18 31.35 -6.89
C ASP A 81 -10.15 29.80 -6.97
N LYS A 82 -9.58 29.21 -8.05
CA LYS A 82 -9.48 27.76 -8.21
C LYS A 82 -8.15 27.27 -7.63
N VAL A 83 -8.23 26.24 -6.78
CA VAL A 83 -7.07 25.46 -6.31
C VAL A 83 -7.19 24.05 -6.89
N GLU A 84 -6.11 23.55 -7.47
CA GLU A 84 -6.02 22.21 -8.06
C GLU A 84 -4.81 21.50 -7.44
N VAL A 85 -5.06 20.40 -6.73
CA VAL A 85 -3.98 19.54 -6.22
C VAL A 85 -3.37 18.77 -7.38
N LEU A 86 -2.07 18.89 -7.58
CA LEU A 86 -1.35 18.23 -8.67
C LEU A 86 -0.90 16.84 -8.26
N TYR A 87 -0.29 16.73 -7.07
CA TYR A 87 0.10 15.46 -6.45
C TYR A 87 0.30 15.63 -4.94
N ASN A 88 0.19 14.52 -4.21
CA ASN A 88 0.36 14.46 -2.76
C ASN A 88 1.62 13.67 -2.40
N GLY A 89 2.08 13.81 -1.15
CA GLY A 89 3.22 13.09 -0.61
C GLY A 89 3.20 13.02 0.92
N MET A 90 4.02 12.16 1.50
CA MET A 90 4.18 12.03 2.95
C MET A 90 5.67 11.88 3.36
N PRO A 91 6.51 12.91 3.16
CA PRO A 91 6.24 14.22 2.58
C PRO A 91 6.60 14.32 1.08
N VAL A 92 6.32 15.47 0.47
CA VAL A 92 7.00 15.94 -0.75
C VAL A 92 8.30 16.64 -0.35
N TRP A 93 9.47 16.08 -0.69
CA TRP A 93 10.77 16.55 -0.18
C TRP A 93 11.40 17.69 -0.97
N ASP A 94 11.22 17.66 -2.28
CA ASP A 94 11.82 18.64 -3.19
C ASP A 94 10.91 18.83 -4.39
N VAL A 95 11.08 19.96 -5.06
CA VAL A 95 10.40 20.25 -6.32
C VAL A 95 11.39 20.96 -7.24
N PHE A 96 11.57 20.37 -8.42
CA PHE A 96 12.36 20.89 -9.52
C PHE A 96 11.45 21.16 -10.71
N PHE A 97 11.80 22.15 -11.51
CA PHE A 97 11.20 22.40 -12.81
C PHE A 97 12.15 21.91 -13.89
N CYS A 98 11.71 20.98 -14.73
CA CYS A 98 12.52 20.41 -15.81
C CYS A 98 11.63 20.12 -17.02
N ASP A 99 12.03 20.56 -18.21
CA ASP A 99 11.32 20.30 -19.47
C ASP A 99 11.75 18.94 -20.04
N LEU A 100 11.28 17.86 -19.42
CA LEU A 100 11.56 16.48 -19.80
C LEU A 100 10.85 16.08 -21.09
N THR A 101 9.69 16.68 -21.38
CA THR A 101 8.93 16.43 -22.62
C THR A 101 9.50 17.18 -23.83
N GLY A 102 10.25 18.26 -23.59
CA GLY A 102 10.85 19.10 -24.63
C GLY A 102 9.85 20.03 -25.31
N ASP A 103 8.68 20.27 -24.71
CA ASP A 103 7.61 21.11 -25.26
C ASP A 103 7.82 22.61 -24.93
N GLY A 104 8.86 22.94 -24.16
CA GLY A 104 9.17 24.28 -23.69
C GLY A 104 8.42 24.70 -22.43
N ARG A 105 7.73 23.77 -21.75
CA ARG A 105 7.00 23.98 -20.50
C ARG A 105 7.52 22.99 -19.47
N PRO A 106 8.13 23.44 -18.37
CA PRO A 106 8.74 22.52 -17.43
C PRO A 106 7.69 21.73 -16.66
N GLU A 107 7.96 20.43 -16.47
CA GLU A 107 7.26 19.56 -15.53
C GLU A 107 7.72 19.82 -14.09
N LEU A 108 6.83 19.53 -13.13
CA LEU A 108 7.14 19.55 -11.71
C LEU A 108 7.65 18.18 -11.28
N CYS A 109 8.92 18.09 -10.93
CA CYS A 109 9.61 16.85 -10.57
C CYS A 109 9.93 16.84 -9.08
N SER A 110 9.53 15.79 -8.36
CA SER A 110 9.67 15.71 -6.90
C SER A 110 10.13 14.34 -6.43
N THR A 111 11.05 14.31 -5.46
CA THR A 111 11.18 13.19 -4.53
C THR A 111 10.00 13.22 -3.56
N VAL A 112 9.29 12.10 -3.45
CA VAL A 112 8.10 11.97 -2.61
C VAL A 112 8.20 10.69 -1.81
N SER A 113 8.08 10.77 -0.49
CA SER A 113 7.89 9.58 0.32
C SER A 113 6.44 9.13 0.27
N PHE A 114 6.24 7.81 0.17
CA PHE A 114 4.94 7.17 0.27
C PHE A 114 4.89 6.18 1.42
N GLY A 115 3.71 6.05 2.04
CA GLY A 115 3.47 5.15 3.16
C GLY A 115 3.66 5.81 4.53
N SER A 116 2.98 5.27 5.54
CA SER A 116 2.99 5.75 6.93
C SER A 116 3.67 4.75 7.89
N GLY A 117 4.28 3.69 7.35
CA GLY A 117 5.03 2.67 8.11
C GLY A 117 6.23 2.14 7.33
N ILE A 118 5.97 1.45 6.21
CA ILE A 118 6.98 1.23 5.17
C ILE A 118 7.01 2.47 4.31
N VAL A 119 7.85 3.41 4.72
CA VAL A 119 8.15 4.62 3.98
C VAL A 119 9.24 4.30 2.99
N ASP A 120 8.98 4.51 1.70
CA ASP A 120 9.92 4.43 0.60
C ASP A 120 9.84 5.70 -0.27
N ASP A 121 10.95 6.06 -0.91
CA ASP A 121 11.08 7.30 -1.68
C ASP A 121 10.91 7.05 -3.18
N HIS A 122 9.98 7.77 -3.81
CA HIS A 122 9.68 7.71 -5.24
C HIS A 122 10.01 9.03 -5.92
N ILE A 123 10.09 9.01 -7.24
CA ILE A 123 10.09 10.22 -8.06
C ILE A 123 8.71 10.37 -8.69
N VAL A 124 8.09 11.53 -8.50
CA VAL A 124 6.84 11.94 -9.15
C VAL A 124 7.15 13.11 -10.08
N VAL A 125 6.73 13.00 -11.33
CA VAL A 125 6.78 14.09 -12.32
C VAL A 125 5.36 14.42 -12.75
N TYR A 126 4.98 15.69 -12.67
CA TYR A 126 3.68 16.17 -13.12
C TYR A 126 3.82 17.17 -14.27
N ASP A 127 3.28 16.80 -15.42
CA ASP A 127 3.11 17.67 -16.57
C ASP A 127 1.82 18.47 -16.42
N TYR A 128 1.99 19.75 -16.08
CA TYR A 128 0.87 20.67 -15.91
C TYR A 128 0.24 21.11 -17.23
N ALA A 129 0.98 21.06 -18.36
CA ALA A 129 0.48 21.44 -19.66
C ALA A 129 -0.52 20.40 -20.19
N GLU A 130 -0.16 19.12 -20.11
CA GLU A 130 -0.96 18.00 -20.61
C GLU A 130 -1.80 17.32 -19.52
N LYS A 131 -1.60 17.68 -18.24
CA LYS A 131 -2.31 17.12 -17.07
C LYS A 131 -2.05 15.63 -16.85
N VAL A 132 -0.79 15.22 -17.04
CA VAL A 132 -0.34 13.83 -16.91
C VAL A 132 0.70 13.72 -15.81
N SER A 133 0.70 12.60 -15.08
CA SER A 133 1.70 12.28 -14.07
C SER A 133 2.50 11.05 -14.46
N TYR A 134 3.80 11.07 -14.17
CA TYR A 134 4.71 9.95 -14.32
C TYR A 134 5.36 9.64 -12.98
N ALA A 135 5.72 8.38 -12.76
CA ALA A 135 6.37 7.95 -11.52
C ALA A 135 7.52 6.98 -11.80
N LEU A 136 8.57 7.07 -10.99
CA LEU A 136 9.62 6.06 -10.87
C LEU A 136 9.63 5.57 -9.43
N SER A 137 9.29 4.30 -9.25
CA SER A 137 9.14 3.63 -7.95
C SER A 137 9.77 2.25 -8.00
N GLY A 138 10.16 1.75 -6.83
CA GLY A 138 10.74 0.41 -6.69
C GLY A 138 10.35 -0.14 -5.32
N ARG A 139 9.06 -0.11 -5.01
CA ARG A 139 8.57 -0.28 -3.64
C ARG A 139 9.15 -1.51 -2.97
N LEU A 140 9.66 -1.34 -1.74
CA LEU A 140 10.35 -2.38 -0.96
C LEU A 140 11.67 -2.91 -1.54
N VAL A 141 12.11 -2.43 -2.70
CA VAL A 141 13.33 -2.86 -3.39
C VAL A 141 14.34 -1.72 -3.47
N TYR A 142 13.91 -0.53 -3.89
CA TYR A 142 14.74 0.66 -4.08
C TYR A 142 14.04 1.93 -3.59
N ASP A 143 14.83 2.83 -3.02
CA ASP A 143 14.51 4.23 -2.78
C ASP A 143 15.13 5.09 -3.87
N TYR A 144 14.34 6.00 -4.44
CA TYR A 144 14.75 6.95 -5.47
C TYR A 144 14.70 8.38 -4.95
N ARG A 145 15.74 9.17 -5.21
CA ARG A 145 15.77 10.59 -4.85
C ARG A 145 16.32 11.44 -5.97
N LEU A 146 15.76 12.63 -6.12
CA LEU A 146 16.23 13.65 -7.06
C LEU A 146 17.39 14.45 -6.48
N PHE A 147 18.30 14.84 -7.36
CA PHE A 147 19.31 15.85 -7.07
C PHE A 147 19.74 16.56 -8.36
N LEU A 148 20.28 17.76 -8.22
CA LEU A 148 20.88 18.48 -9.35
C LEU A 148 22.37 18.18 -9.46
N ASP A 149 22.83 17.86 -10.67
CA ASP A 149 24.25 17.77 -11.01
C ASP A 149 24.53 18.55 -12.30
N GLU A 150 25.45 19.50 -12.23
CA GLU A 150 25.81 20.41 -13.33
C GLU A 150 24.60 21.04 -14.08
N GLY A 151 23.50 21.28 -13.37
CA GLY A 151 22.27 21.87 -13.94
C GLY A 151 21.28 20.86 -14.53
N HIS A 152 21.56 19.56 -14.46
CA HIS A 152 20.67 18.50 -14.93
C HIS A 152 20.01 17.78 -13.74
N LEU A 153 18.80 17.29 -13.95
CA LEU A 153 18.08 16.52 -12.96
C LEU A 153 18.52 15.06 -12.98
N CYS A 154 19.07 14.59 -11.87
CA CYS A 154 19.59 13.25 -11.69
C CYS A 154 18.77 12.49 -10.64
N VAL A 155 18.82 11.16 -10.74
CA VAL A 155 18.22 10.21 -9.81
C VAL A 155 19.33 9.49 -9.07
N SER A 156 19.20 9.37 -7.76
CA SER A 156 19.96 8.40 -6.96
C SER A 156 19.05 7.22 -6.62
N LYS A 157 19.51 5.99 -6.87
CA LYS A 157 18.83 4.73 -6.57
C LYS A 157 19.61 4.00 -5.48
N SER A 158 18.98 3.71 -4.34
CA SER A 158 19.56 2.90 -3.27
C SER A 158 18.64 1.73 -2.93
N PRO A 159 19.16 0.57 -2.50
CA PRO A 159 18.30 -0.51 -2.00
C PRO A 159 17.44 -0.03 -0.83
N TYR A 160 16.20 -0.51 -0.76
CA TYR A 160 15.26 -0.14 0.29
C TYR A 160 15.84 -0.47 1.66
N ARG A 161 16.00 0.55 2.52
CA ARG A 161 16.67 0.46 3.84
C ARG A 161 18.09 -0.15 3.80
N GLY A 162 18.69 -0.22 2.62
CA GLY A 162 20.03 -0.75 2.41
C GLY A 162 21.11 0.24 2.85
N GLN A 163 22.31 -0.28 3.11
CA GLN A 163 23.51 0.54 3.38
C GLN A 163 24.47 0.56 2.20
N GLU A 164 24.02 0.11 1.03
CA GLU A 164 24.83 0.10 -0.19
C GLU A 164 24.98 1.51 -0.76
N LEU A 165 26.07 1.74 -1.50
CA LEU A 165 26.29 3.03 -2.16
C LEU A 165 25.24 3.21 -3.26
N PRO A 166 24.54 4.35 -3.32
CA PRO A 166 23.51 4.58 -4.33
C PRO A 166 24.13 4.62 -5.73
N GLU A 167 23.43 4.04 -6.69
CA GLU A 167 23.67 4.25 -8.11
C GLU A 167 23.07 5.59 -8.52
N SER A 168 23.56 6.19 -9.61
CA SER A 168 23.02 7.48 -10.06
C SER A 168 23.08 7.64 -11.57
N GLY A 169 22.11 8.35 -12.12
CA GLY A 169 22.00 8.66 -13.54
C GLY A 169 21.04 9.81 -13.79
N LEU A 170 21.00 10.32 -15.02
CA LEU A 170 20.03 11.34 -15.43
C LEU A 170 18.61 10.80 -15.32
N LEU A 171 17.66 11.65 -14.92
CA LEU A 171 16.23 11.36 -15.07
C LEU A 171 15.86 11.50 -16.54
N LEU A 172 15.23 10.47 -17.10
CA LEU A 172 14.76 10.44 -18.48
C LEU A 172 13.26 10.16 -18.52
N LEU A 173 12.57 10.75 -19.50
CA LEU A 173 11.19 10.43 -19.83
C LEU A 173 11.16 9.89 -21.26
N GLU A 174 10.95 8.58 -21.43
CA GLU A 174 10.93 7.90 -22.72
C GLU A 174 9.65 7.09 -22.88
N ASP A 175 8.91 7.33 -23.96
CA ASP A 175 7.63 6.67 -24.25
C ASP A 175 6.64 6.67 -23.06
N GLY A 176 6.62 7.76 -22.29
CA GLY A 176 5.76 7.93 -21.12
C GLY A 176 6.25 7.23 -19.84
N ASN A 177 7.48 6.72 -19.82
CA ASN A 177 8.07 6.06 -18.65
C ASN A 177 9.23 6.88 -18.09
N LEU A 178 9.26 7.07 -16.76
CA LEU A 178 10.43 7.63 -16.09
C LEU A 178 11.49 6.56 -15.92
N LEU A 179 12.73 6.91 -16.24
CA LEU A 179 13.88 6.03 -16.18
C LEU A 179 15.06 6.75 -15.54
N MET A 180 15.94 5.99 -14.90
CA MET A 180 17.28 6.45 -14.54
C MET A 180 18.26 5.99 -15.63
N GLN A 181 19.02 6.93 -16.19
CA GLN A 181 20.04 6.61 -17.18
C GLN A 181 21.07 5.61 -16.61
N GLY A 182 21.31 4.52 -17.33
CA GLY A 182 22.28 3.51 -16.91
C GLY A 182 21.74 2.48 -15.91
N ASP A 183 20.46 2.55 -15.53
CA ASP A 183 19.83 1.48 -14.78
C ASP A 183 19.80 0.20 -15.63
N SER A 184 20.41 -0.86 -15.10
CA SER A 184 20.55 -2.15 -15.77
C SER A 184 19.72 -3.25 -15.13
N ASP A 185 19.11 -2.96 -13.98
CA ASP A 185 18.15 -3.87 -13.40
C ASP A 185 16.88 -3.79 -14.24
N PRO A 186 16.26 -4.93 -14.62
CA PRO A 186 14.86 -4.86 -14.96
C PRO A 186 14.19 -4.23 -13.74
N LEU A 187 13.46 -3.13 -13.93
CA LEU A 187 12.52 -2.63 -12.91
C LEU A 187 11.88 -3.87 -12.32
N PRO A 188 11.95 -4.10 -10.99
CA PRO A 188 11.15 -5.14 -10.37
C PRO A 188 9.79 -4.97 -11.00
N LYS A 189 9.29 -6.02 -11.67
CA LYS A 189 7.88 -6.01 -12.01
C LYS A 189 7.23 -5.90 -10.65
N ASP A 190 6.80 -4.70 -10.29
CA ASP A 190 5.81 -4.51 -9.27
C ASP A 190 4.76 -5.59 -9.54
N PRO A 191 4.29 -6.34 -8.53
CA PRO A 191 3.12 -7.17 -8.73
C PRO A 191 2.03 -6.28 -9.35
N ASP A 192 1.84 -6.47 -10.66
CA ASP A 192 1.22 -5.57 -11.63
C ASP A 192 0.75 -4.20 -11.08
N PHE A 193 1.64 -3.21 -11.07
CA PHE A 193 1.25 -1.80 -11.20
C PHE A 193 1.70 -1.31 -12.57
N ASN A 194 1.03 -1.78 -13.62
CA ASN A 194 1.01 -1.06 -14.88
C ASN A 194 -0.44 -0.74 -15.24
N GLU A 195 -0.66 0.57 -15.41
CA GLU A 195 -1.79 1.24 -16.04
C GLU A 195 -3.04 1.48 -15.17
N GLU A 196 -3.18 2.73 -14.73
CA GLU A 196 -4.35 3.33 -14.11
C GLU A 196 -4.72 2.80 -12.71
N MET A 197 -4.81 3.67 -11.70
CA MET A 197 -5.75 3.40 -10.61
C MET A 197 -7.13 3.29 -11.26
N HIS A 198 -7.55 2.07 -11.61
CA HIS A 198 -8.90 1.81 -12.11
C HIS A 198 -9.94 2.16 -11.05
N PHE A 199 -9.52 2.40 -9.80
CA PHE A 199 -10.38 2.73 -8.69
C PHE A 199 -10.10 4.12 -8.12
N ARG A 200 -11.13 4.95 -7.99
CA ARG A 200 -11.16 6.03 -7.00
C ARG A 200 -11.78 5.47 -5.72
N THR A 201 -11.14 5.71 -4.57
CA THR A 201 -11.56 5.09 -3.30
C THR A 201 -11.73 6.12 -2.20
N TYR A 202 -12.65 5.86 -1.28
CA TYR A 202 -12.79 6.61 -0.03
C TYR A 202 -13.50 5.78 1.03
N ALA A 203 -13.43 6.24 2.28
CA ALA A 203 -14.17 5.69 3.40
C ALA A 203 -15.25 6.67 3.85
N SER A 204 -16.37 6.15 4.35
CA SER A 204 -17.42 6.96 4.97
C SER A 204 -17.85 6.32 6.30
N PRO A 205 -17.86 7.05 7.41
CA PRO A 205 -18.35 6.54 8.68
C PRO A 205 -19.86 6.35 8.58
N VAL A 206 -20.35 5.20 9.07
CA VAL A 206 -21.78 4.87 9.04
C VAL A 206 -22.29 4.27 10.36
N GLY A 207 -21.36 4.05 11.28
CA GLY A 207 -21.62 3.49 12.60
C GLY A 207 -21.63 1.97 12.63
N TYR A 208 -21.65 1.43 13.86
CA TYR A 208 -21.73 0.01 14.11
C TYR A 208 -23.18 -0.48 14.04
N SER A 209 -23.44 -1.52 13.25
CA SER A 209 -24.74 -2.19 13.19
C SER A 209 -24.60 -3.67 12.83
N GLU A 210 -24.93 -4.56 13.76
CA GLU A 210 -24.88 -6.01 13.50
C GLU A 210 -25.97 -6.46 12.53
N ALA A 211 -27.19 -5.94 12.68
CA ALA A 211 -28.27 -6.19 11.72
C ALA A 211 -27.97 -5.57 10.34
N GLY A 212 -27.26 -4.43 10.31
CA GLY A 212 -26.77 -3.82 9.09
C GLY A 212 -25.70 -4.68 8.39
N TYR A 213 -24.78 -5.26 9.15
CA TYR A 213 -23.82 -6.24 8.64
C TYR A 213 -24.53 -7.43 7.98
N ASP A 214 -25.51 -8.04 8.67
CA ASP A 214 -26.25 -9.18 8.11
C ASP A 214 -26.99 -8.78 6.81
N ALA A 215 -27.61 -7.59 6.79
CA ALA A 215 -28.26 -7.06 5.60
C ALA A 215 -27.28 -6.82 4.43
N MET A 216 -26.06 -6.34 4.72
CA MET A 216 -24.99 -6.20 3.72
C MET A 216 -24.57 -7.56 3.18
N VAL A 217 -24.39 -8.57 4.03
CA VAL A 217 -24.03 -9.94 3.62
C VAL A 217 -25.10 -10.56 2.71
N ASP A 218 -26.39 -10.38 3.03
CA ASP A 218 -27.48 -10.92 2.22
C ASP A 218 -27.47 -10.37 0.77
N LEU A 219 -27.05 -9.11 0.61
CA LEU A 219 -26.95 -8.41 -0.67
C LEU A 219 -25.60 -8.56 -1.37
N ALA A 220 -24.59 -9.07 -0.67
CA ALA A 220 -23.23 -9.07 -1.16
C ALA A 220 -23.03 -10.02 -2.35
N VAL A 221 -22.24 -9.58 -3.33
CA VAL A 221 -21.86 -10.40 -4.49
C VAL A 221 -20.91 -11.54 -4.11
N ASN A 222 -20.21 -11.41 -2.98
CA ASN A 222 -19.32 -12.42 -2.42
C ASN A 222 -19.95 -13.27 -1.30
N ARG A 223 -21.26 -13.21 -1.09
CA ARG A 223 -21.94 -13.92 0.02
C ARG A 223 -21.75 -15.44 0.03
N ASP A 224 -21.53 -16.03 -1.15
CA ASP A 224 -21.36 -17.47 -1.35
C ASP A 224 -19.87 -17.89 -1.33
N ILE A 225 -18.94 -16.94 -1.11
CA ILE A 225 -17.51 -17.21 -1.07
C ILE A 225 -17.13 -17.77 0.32
N GLU A 226 -16.67 -19.02 0.34
CA GLU A 226 -16.09 -19.65 1.54
C GLU A 226 -14.64 -19.19 1.73
N ARG A 227 -14.44 -18.03 2.36
CA ARG A 227 -13.10 -17.51 2.73
C ARG A 227 -13.06 -16.98 4.16
N PRO A 228 -12.57 -17.75 5.13
CA PRO A 228 -12.08 -17.20 6.38
C PRO A 228 -10.67 -16.64 6.14
N SER A 229 -10.51 -15.33 6.05
CA SER A 229 -9.18 -14.70 5.93
C SER A 229 -8.74 -14.10 7.27
N GLY A 230 -7.63 -14.60 7.83
CA GLY A 230 -7.01 -13.99 9.02
C GLY A 230 -7.79 -14.18 10.33
N THR A 231 -7.57 -13.26 11.28
CA THR A 231 -8.29 -13.19 12.56
C THR A 231 -9.75 -12.72 12.41
N TRP A 232 -10.17 -12.33 11.21
CA TRP A 232 -11.52 -11.86 10.91
C TRP A 232 -12.35 -12.99 10.27
N LYS A 233 -13.17 -13.69 11.07
CA LYS A 233 -14.02 -14.79 10.59
C LYS A 233 -15.32 -14.35 9.92
N ARG A 234 -15.58 -13.06 9.82
CA ARG A 234 -16.75 -12.49 9.14
C ARG A 234 -16.38 -12.21 7.68
N LEU A 235 -17.28 -12.56 6.76
CA LEU A 235 -17.19 -12.11 5.38
C LEU A 235 -17.05 -10.60 5.39
N VAL A 236 -16.16 -10.04 4.58
CA VAL A 236 -16.21 -8.61 4.31
C VAL A 236 -17.21 -8.42 3.16
N PRO A 237 -18.46 -8.02 3.45
CA PRO A 237 -19.50 -8.03 2.43
C PRO A 237 -19.15 -7.03 1.35
N LEU A 238 -19.11 -7.49 0.10
CA LEU A 238 -18.87 -6.64 -1.06
C LEU A 238 -20.16 -6.52 -1.86
N LEU A 239 -20.67 -5.30 -2.03
CA LEU A 239 -21.79 -5.03 -2.92
C LEU A 239 -21.27 -4.39 -4.20
N LYS A 240 -21.92 -4.71 -5.31
CA LYS A 240 -21.67 -4.12 -6.62
C LYS A 240 -22.89 -3.33 -7.06
N LEU A 241 -22.72 -2.03 -7.24
CA LEU A 241 -23.74 -1.10 -7.70
C LEU A 241 -23.42 -0.71 -9.15
N ASP A 242 -24.29 -1.08 -10.08
CA ASP A 242 -24.06 -0.90 -11.52
C ASP A 242 -24.94 0.20 -12.12
N SER A 243 -25.86 0.77 -11.34
CA SER A 243 -26.82 1.77 -11.78
C SER A 243 -27.25 2.73 -10.66
N ARG A 244 -27.89 3.84 -11.05
CA ARG A 244 -28.50 4.77 -10.10
C ARG A 244 -29.60 4.12 -9.27
N ASP A 245 -30.37 3.21 -9.87
CA ASP A 245 -31.43 2.48 -9.17
C ASP A 245 -30.87 1.52 -8.11
N ASP A 246 -29.71 0.90 -8.36
CA ASP A 246 -29.01 0.08 -7.38
C ASP A 246 -28.59 0.92 -6.17
N LEU A 247 -27.99 2.09 -6.43
CA LEU A 247 -27.59 3.03 -5.38
C LEU A 247 -28.78 3.56 -4.58
N ASP A 248 -29.87 3.97 -5.24
CA ASP A 248 -31.05 4.49 -4.56
C ASP A 248 -31.74 3.40 -3.73
N SER A 249 -31.69 2.14 -4.19
CA SER A 249 -32.18 0.99 -3.43
C SER A 249 -31.29 0.68 -2.24
N PHE A 250 -29.97 0.67 -2.44
CA PHE A 250 -28.98 0.52 -1.38
C PHE A 250 -29.17 1.56 -0.29
N CYS A 251 -29.21 2.86 -0.62
CA CYS A 251 -29.40 3.94 0.35
C CYS A 251 -30.72 3.78 1.12
N ARG A 252 -31.81 3.44 0.42
CA ARG A 252 -33.13 3.25 1.04
C ARG A 252 -33.13 2.09 2.03
N GLU A 253 -32.51 0.97 1.69
CA GLU A 253 -32.47 -0.22 2.56
C GLU A 253 -31.49 -0.03 3.72
N MET A 254 -30.29 0.47 3.43
CA MET A 254 -29.22 0.62 4.42
C MET A 254 -29.45 1.77 5.41
N SER A 255 -30.24 2.79 5.06
CA SER A 255 -30.64 3.85 6.00
C SER A 255 -31.43 3.36 7.23
N ALA A 256 -31.96 2.13 7.18
CA ALA A 256 -32.60 1.51 8.36
C ALA A 256 -31.58 1.06 9.42
N PHE A 257 -30.32 0.88 9.03
CA PHE A 257 -29.27 0.28 9.87
C PHE A 257 -28.10 1.22 10.14
N PHE A 258 -27.88 2.20 9.27
CA PHE A 258 -26.67 3.00 9.19
C PHE A 258 -26.99 4.50 9.13
N ASP A 259 -26.11 5.32 9.72
CA ASP A 259 -26.17 6.77 9.56
C ASP A 259 -25.38 7.20 8.32
N LEU A 260 -26.07 7.31 7.19
CA LEU A 260 -25.44 7.61 5.90
C LEU A 260 -25.04 9.09 5.73
N ASP A 261 -25.46 9.95 6.67
CA ASP A 261 -25.11 11.37 6.74
C ASP A 261 -23.95 11.64 7.72
N ALA A 262 -23.45 10.60 8.41
CA ALA A 262 -22.31 10.73 9.31
C ALA A 262 -21.03 11.08 8.54
N ALA A 263 -20.25 12.01 9.08
CA ALA A 263 -18.94 12.41 8.57
C ALA A 263 -17.98 12.67 9.73
N ASP A 264 -16.68 12.60 9.47
CA ASP A 264 -15.63 12.98 10.40
C ASP A 264 -14.61 13.91 9.74
N GLU A 265 -13.53 14.27 10.43
CA GLU A 265 -12.52 15.20 9.92
C GLU A 265 -11.72 14.64 8.73
N ALA A 266 -11.65 13.31 8.58
CA ALA A 266 -10.88 12.62 7.55
C ALA A 266 -11.75 11.99 6.45
N SER A 267 -13.04 11.78 6.71
CA SER A 267 -13.93 10.96 5.88
C SER A 267 -15.26 11.66 5.62
N PRO A 268 -15.68 11.82 4.35
CA PRO A 268 -16.94 12.47 4.01
C PRO A 268 -18.15 11.57 4.30
N ALA A 269 -19.33 12.19 4.40
CA ALA A 269 -20.58 11.45 4.49
C ALA A 269 -20.90 10.71 3.19
N PHE A 270 -21.39 9.47 3.33
CA PHE A 270 -21.70 8.63 2.17
C PHE A 270 -22.75 9.28 1.26
N LEU A 271 -23.83 9.85 1.82
CA LEU A 271 -24.86 10.51 1.02
C LEU A 271 -24.38 11.79 0.32
N GLU A 272 -23.36 12.46 0.83
CA GLU A 272 -22.79 13.64 0.17
C GLU A 272 -22.00 13.23 -1.07
N GLU A 273 -21.11 12.23 -0.97
CA GLU A 273 -20.37 11.71 -2.13
C GLU A 273 -21.30 11.02 -3.15
N ALA A 274 -22.32 10.30 -2.69
CA ALA A 274 -23.29 9.61 -3.55
C ALA A 274 -24.10 10.54 -4.48
N LYS A 275 -24.05 11.86 -4.27
CA LYS A 275 -24.63 12.85 -5.20
C LYS A 275 -23.88 12.92 -6.53
N ALA A 276 -22.60 12.57 -6.55
CA ALA A 276 -21.79 12.52 -7.77
C ALA A 276 -22.17 11.33 -8.69
N TYR A 277 -22.80 10.30 -8.13
CA TYR A 277 -23.16 9.07 -8.86
C TYR A 277 -24.46 9.22 -9.63
N THR A 278 -24.39 9.94 -10.74
CA THR A 278 -25.50 10.15 -11.67
C THR A 278 -25.70 8.95 -12.60
N GLU A 279 -26.81 8.94 -13.36
CA GLU A 279 -26.99 7.97 -14.45
C GLU A 279 -25.84 8.02 -15.48
N GLU A 280 -25.30 9.22 -15.75
CA GLU A 280 -24.16 9.39 -16.65
C GLU A 280 -22.89 8.74 -16.07
N PHE A 281 -22.65 8.89 -14.76
CA PHE A 281 -21.55 8.21 -14.08
C PHE A 281 -21.69 6.69 -14.23
N PHE A 282 -22.86 6.14 -13.89
CA PHE A 282 -23.10 4.70 -14.00
C PHE A 282 -23.18 4.19 -15.45
N SER A 283 -23.26 5.06 -16.45
CA SER A 283 -23.14 4.62 -17.85
C SER A 283 -21.75 4.09 -18.19
N LYS A 284 -20.73 4.49 -17.42
CA LYS A 284 -19.33 4.12 -17.62
C LYS A 284 -18.73 3.39 -16.43
N ASN A 285 -19.26 3.61 -15.23
CA ASN A 285 -18.63 3.16 -14.00
C ASN A 285 -19.51 2.21 -13.19
N THR A 286 -18.86 1.46 -12.31
CA THR A 286 -19.40 0.60 -11.27
C THR A 286 -18.90 1.12 -9.93
N VAL A 287 -19.74 1.05 -8.89
CA VAL A 287 -19.34 1.36 -7.52
C VAL A 287 -19.38 0.07 -6.71
N PHE A 288 -18.29 -0.23 -6.03
CA PHE A 288 -18.25 -1.25 -4.99
C PHE A 288 -18.39 -0.62 -3.62
N VAL A 289 -19.16 -1.26 -2.75
CA VAL A 289 -19.33 -0.84 -1.36
C VAL A 289 -19.05 -2.03 -0.45
N SER A 290 -18.11 -1.86 0.46
CA SER A 290 -17.80 -2.83 1.51
C SER A 290 -18.11 -2.26 2.89
N TYR A 291 -18.43 -3.11 3.87
CA TYR A 291 -18.63 -2.70 5.26
C TYR A 291 -17.62 -3.35 6.19
N VAL A 292 -16.96 -2.53 7.00
CA VAL A 292 -16.01 -2.96 8.04
C VAL A 292 -16.44 -2.41 9.39
N ILE A 293 -16.19 -3.19 10.44
CA ILE A 293 -16.51 -2.85 11.82
C ILE A 293 -15.22 -2.48 12.54
N THR A 294 -15.24 -1.44 13.37
CA THR A 294 -14.09 -1.03 14.17
C THR A 294 -14.29 -1.38 15.64
N GLY A 295 -13.20 -1.75 16.32
CA GLY A 295 -13.21 -2.00 17.77
C GLY A 295 -12.80 -0.77 18.59
N SER A 296 -12.18 0.19 17.91
CA SER A 296 -11.67 1.43 18.47
C SER A 296 -12.13 2.62 17.63
N SER A 297 -12.30 3.77 18.29
CA SER A 297 -12.48 5.06 17.59
C SER A 297 -11.23 5.54 16.86
N ALA A 298 -10.09 4.88 17.06
CA ALA A 298 -8.82 5.17 16.38
C ALA A 298 -8.58 4.30 15.14
N ASP A 299 -9.40 3.28 14.89
CA ASP A 299 -9.23 2.42 13.71
C ASP A 299 -9.80 3.13 12.48
N TYR A 300 -8.98 3.21 11.43
CA TYR A 300 -9.37 3.64 10.10
C TYR A 300 -9.18 2.49 9.12
N PHE A 301 -9.86 2.56 7.99
CA PHE A 301 -9.73 1.56 6.96
C PHE A 301 -9.59 2.21 5.58
N GLU A 302 -8.84 1.54 4.71
CA GLU A 302 -8.64 1.98 3.33
C GLU A 302 -8.64 0.78 2.39
N ILE A 303 -8.87 1.05 1.11
CA ILE A 303 -8.66 0.09 0.02
C ILE A 303 -7.23 0.28 -0.48
N VAL A 304 -6.39 -0.73 -0.31
CA VAL A 304 -4.96 -0.65 -0.69
C VAL A 304 -4.69 -1.15 -2.10
N GLY A 305 -5.67 -1.79 -2.73
CA GLY A 305 -5.56 -2.26 -4.10
C GLY A 305 -6.51 -3.40 -4.42
N THR A 306 -6.22 -4.09 -5.52
CA THR A 306 -6.94 -5.29 -5.95
C THR A 306 -5.99 -6.44 -6.23
N TYR A 307 -6.41 -7.66 -5.90
CA TYR A 307 -5.76 -8.89 -6.33
C TYR A 307 -6.66 -9.65 -7.29
N THR A 308 -6.05 -10.50 -8.11
CA THR A 308 -6.77 -11.48 -8.93
C THR A 308 -6.33 -12.87 -8.52
N ASP A 309 -7.27 -13.77 -8.28
CA ASP A 309 -6.96 -15.17 -7.98
C ASP A 309 -6.92 -16.05 -9.25
N GLU A 310 -6.55 -17.32 -9.09
CA GLU A 310 -6.50 -18.30 -10.19
C GLU A 310 -7.85 -18.57 -10.87
N LYS A 311 -8.95 -18.02 -10.34
CA LYS A 311 -10.32 -18.17 -10.85
C LYS A 311 -10.84 -16.88 -11.51
N ASP A 312 -9.98 -15.91 -11.79
CA ASP A 312 -10.35 -14.58 -12.30
C ASP A 312 -11.35 -13.85 -11.38
N THR A 313 -11.20 -14.02 -10.06
CA THR A 313 -11.94 -13.24 -9.06
C THR A 313 -11.17 -11.98 -8.76
N MET A 314 -11.80 -10.81 -8.91
CA MET A 314 -11.24 -9.55 -8.46
C MET A 314 -11.48 -9.38 -6.96
N ILE A 315 -10.42 -9.17 -6.21
CA ILE A 315 -10.44 -9.10 -4.75
C ILE A 315 -10.04 -7.70 -4.32
N LEU A 316 -10.94 -6.94 -3.69
CA LEU A 316 -10.59 -5.67 -3.05
C LEU A 316 -9.81 -5.94 -1.76
N ALA A 317 -8.60 -5.39 -1.68
CA ALA A 317 -7.73 -5.50 -0.51
C ALA A 317 -8.00 -4.33 0.44
N LEU A 318 -8.44 -4.63 1.66
CA LEU A 318 -8.82 -3.64 2.67
C LEU A 318 -7.82 -3.67 3.80
N ARG A 319 -7.29 -2.52 4.23
CA ARG A 319 -6.33 -2.45 5.33
C ARG A 319 -6.92 -1.70 6.51
N SER A 320 -6.67 -2.19 7.72
CA SER A 320 -6.88 -1.45 8.96
C SER A 320 -5.65 -0.60 9.29
N LEU A 321 -5.85 0.64 9.71
CA LEU A 321 -4.84 1.57 10.17
C LEU A 321 -5.18 1.94 11.61
N GLU A 322 -4.29 1.66 12.56
CA GLU A 322 -4.48 2.05 13.96
C GLU A 322 -3.86 3.42 14.22
N ASN A 323 -4.69 4.46 14.38
CA ASN A 323 -4.24 5.82 14.68
C ASN A 323 -4.25 6.10 16.20
N GLY A 324 -3.40 5.39 16.93
CA GLY A 324 -3.11 5.68 18.34
C GLY A 324 -4.16 5.16 19.35
N THR A 325 -4.20 5.76 20.54
CA THR A 325 -5.07 5.30 21.62
C THR A 325 -6.50 5.80 21.44
N GLY A 326 -7.37 4.98 20.84
CA GLY A 326 -8.81 5.24 20.77
C GLY A 326 -9.58 4.69 21.96
N ASP A 327 -10.81 5.17 22.14
CA ASP A 327 -11.75 4.56 23.08
C ASP A 327 -12.28 3.26 22.47
N ALA A 328 -12.52 2.25 23.30
CA ALA A 328 -13.11 0.97 22.91
C ALA A 328 -14.62 1.13 22.58
N VAL A 329 -14.90 1.86 21.52
CA VAL A 329 -16.24 2.15 21.00
C VAL A 329 -16.34 1.51 19.62
N MET A 330 -17.33 0.63 19.48
CA MET A 330 -17.59 -0.03 18.20
C MET A 330 -18.05 1.00 17.17
N GLY A 331 -17.34 1.06 16.04
CA GLY A 331 -17.68 1.88 14.89
C GLY A 331 -17.91 1.03 13.65
N GLY A 332 -18.12 1.71 12.53
CA GLY A 332 -18.23 1.04 11.24
C GLY A 332 -18.14 2.01 10.09
N TYR A 333 -17.53 1.55 9.01
CA TYR A 333 -17.25 2.33 7.81
C TYR A 333 -17.74 1.60 6.57
N PHE A 334 -18.28 2.36 5.63
CA PHE A 334 -18.30 1.94 4.24
C PHE A 334 -16.95 2.25 3.60
N LEU A 335 -16.42 1.28 2.85
CA LEU A 335 -15.27 1.42 1.98
C LEU A 335 -15.75 1.34 0.55
N ILE A 336 -15.51 2.41 -0.20
CA ILE A 336 -16.08 2.63 -1.53
C ILE A 336 -14.97 2.58 -2.57
N ALA A 337 -15.22 1.85 -3.66
CA ALA A 337 -14.34 1.76 -4.81
C ALA A 337 -15.12 2.06 -6.10
N GLU A 338 -14.76 3.13 -6.80
CA GLU A 338 -15.37 3.58 -8.05
C GLU A 338 -14.49 3.16 -9.24
N THR A 339 -15.01 2.43 -10.21
CA THR A 339 -14.20 1.95 -11.34
C THR A 339 -14.93 1.89 -12.65
N ASN A 340 -14.21 1.85 -13.77
CA ASN A 340 -14.80 1.69 -15.09
C ASN A 340 -15.40 0.28 -15.26
N LYS A 341 -16.60 0.22 -15.85
CA LYS A 341 -17.27 -1.03 -16.22
C LYS A 341 -16.42 -1.92 -17.12
N SER A 342 -15.60 -1.33 -18.00
CA SER A 342 -14.72 -2.09 -18.90
C SER A 342 -13.63 -2.84 -18.14
N TYR A 343 -13.15 -2.29 -17.02
CA TYR A 343 -12.18 -2.98 -16.18
C TYR A 343 -12.83 -4.16 -15.45
N VAL A 344 -13.98 -3.93 -14.83
CA VAL A 344 -14.62 -4.98 -14.02
C VAL A 344 -15.30 -6.06 -14.85
N SER A 345 -15.55 -5.83 -16.14
CA SER A 345 -16.17 -6.83 -17.03
C SER A 345 -15.25 -8.00 -17.36
N ASP A 346 -13.95 -7.86 -17.10
CA ASP A 346 -12.95 -8.89 -17.39
C ASP A 346 -12.89 -9.97 -16.30
N PHE A 347 -13.52 -9.74 -15.14
CA PHE A 347 -13.53 -10.67 -14.01
C PHE A 347 -14.79 -11.52 -13.94
N SER A 348 -14.63 -12.75 -13.49
CA SER A 348 -15.72 -13.72 -13.39
C SER A 348 -16.48 -13.66 -12.05
N ALA A 349 -15.83 -13.11 -11.02
CA ALA A 349 -16.35 -12.94 -9.67
C ALA A 349 -15.69 -11.73 -8.98
N TYR A 350 -16.28 -11.29 -7.87
CA TYR A 350 -15.77 -10.17 -7.08
C TYR A 350 -15.78 -10.55 -5.59
N ASP A 351 -14.77 -10.11 -4.87
CA ASP A 351 -14.59 -10.37 -3.45
C ASP A 351 -13.90 -9.19 -2.76
N ALA A 352 -13.95 -9.15 -1.44
CA ALA A 352 -13.20 -8.21 -0.63
C ALA A 352 -12.64 -8.92 0.59
N LEU A 353 -11.43 -8.56 1.00
CA LEU A 353 -10.81 -9.13 2.20
C LEU A 353 -10.01 -8.09 2.96
N LEU A 354 -9.95 -8.29 4.28
CA LEU A 354 -9.07 -7.50 5.13
C LEU A 354 -7.64 -8.05 5.03
N VAL A 355 -6.76 -7.31 4.38
CA VAL A 355 -5.32 -7.52 4.42
C VAL A 355 -4.76 -6.84 5.67
N ASN A 356 -4.23 -7.64 6.59
CA ASN A 356 -3.38 -7.10 7.64
C ASN A 356 -2.00 -6.84 7.03
N SER A 357 -1.63 -5.56 6.85
CA SER A 357 -0.22 -5.20 7.02
C SER A 357 -0.06 -4.80 8.48
N ASP A 358 0.69 -5.59 9.22
CA ASP A 358 1.16 -5.30 10.58
C ASP A 358 0.13 -5.54 11.70
N TRP A 359 -0.03 -6.81 12.10
CA TRP A 359 -0.24 -7.08 13.53
C TRP A 359 1.06 -6.75 14.25
N PRO A 360 1.04 -6.24 15.51
CA PRO A 360 2.22 -5.75 16.18
C PRO A 360 3.28 -6.84 16.11
N GLU A 361 4.30 -6.63 15.28
CA GLU A 361 5.56 -7.34 15.43
C GLU A 361 5.89 -7.14 16.89
N THR A 362 5.82 -8.22 17.65
CA THR A 362 6.12 -8.16 19.09
C THR A 362 7.59 -7.81 19.31
N GLY A 363 8.36 -7.77 18.21
CA GLY A 363 9.81 -7.68 18.15
C GLY A 363 10.46 -9.03 18.47
N LEU A 364 9.66 -10.08 18.70
CA LEU A 364 10.13 -11.43 19.04
C LEU A 364 10.34 -12.29 17.80
N GLU A 365 9.73 -11.92 16.68
CA GLU A 365 9.84 -12.61 15.40
C GLU A 365 11.22 -12.38 14.76
N GLU A 366 11.94 -11.35 15.18
CA GLU A 366 13.30 -11.03 14.76
C GLU A 366 14.25 -12.17 15.19
N GLY A 367 14.69 -12.96 14.22
CA GLY A 367 15.56 -14.12 14.43
C GLY A 367 14.88 -15.48 14.43
N MET A 368 13.54 -15.54 14.33
CA MET A 368 12.77 -16.80 14.24
C MET A 368 12.67 -17.37 12.82
N GLY A 369 13.29 -16.75 11.81
CA GLY A 369 13.29 -17.27 10.44
C GLY A 369 11.99 -17.01 9.67
N GLN A 370 11.71 -17.82 8.65
CA GLN A 370 10.53 -17.70 7.79
C GLN A 370 9.31 -18.39 8.41
N LEU A 371 8.16 -17.71 8.43
CA LEU A 371 6.89 -18.31 8.83
C LEU A 371 6.51 -19.45 7.87
N LEU A 372 6.36 -20.68 8.39
CA LEU A 372 5.92 -21.86 7.64
C LEU A 372 4.41 -22.04 7.67
N HIS A 373 3.83 -21.95 8.87
CA HIS A 373 2.42 -22.24 9.07
C HIS A 373 1.81 -21.28 10.08
N ARG A 374 0.56 -20.90 9.83
CA ARG A 374 -0.27 -20.14 10.76
C ARG A 374 -1.57 -20.88 10.99
N TYR A 375 -1.95 -21.00 12.25
CA TYR A 375 -3.21 -21.61 12.65
C TYR A 375 -3.97 -20.68 13.58
N VAL A 376 -5.29 -20.61 13.39
CA VAL A 376 -6.16 -19.71 14.15
C VAL A 376 -7.27 -20.51 14.82
N TRP A 377 -7.51 -20.19 16.08
CA TRP A 377 -8.70 -20.60 16.82
C TRP A 377 -9.54 -19.35 17.13
N GLN A 378 -10.88 -19.46 17.04
CA GLN A 378 -11.81 -18.39 17.42
C GLN A 378 -12.89 -18.98 18.31
N GLY A 379 -13.12 -18.32 19.44
CA GLY A 379 -14.23 -18.54 20.36
C GLY A 379 -15.54 -17.91 19.88
N GLN A 380 -16.49 -17.76 20.82
CA GLN A 380 -17.81 -17.17 20.52
C GLN A 380 -17.76 -15.64 20.46
N ASP A 381 -16.82 -15.02 21.17
CA ASP A 381 -16.60 -13.57 21.20
C ASP A 381 -15.56 -13.17 20.14
N LEU A 382 -15.70 -11.98 19.55
CA LEU A 382 -14.78 -11.45 18.53
C LEU A 382 -13.37 -11.25 19.10
N MET A 383 -13.27 -10.92 20.40
CA MET A 383 -11.99 -10.71 21.08
C MET A 383 -11.40 -11.99 21.71
N ASP A 384 -12.12 -13.11 21.60
CA ASP A 384 -11.73 -14.42 22.12
C ASP A 384 -11.17 -15.27 20.97
N PHE A 385 -9.90 -15.07 20.63
CA PHE A 385 -9.22 -15.82 19.59
C PHE A 385 -7.76 -16.10 19.96
N ALA A 386 -7.18 -17.08 19.29
CA ALA A 386 -5.77 -17.43 19.45
C ALA A 386 -5.11 -17.71 18.11
N VAL A 387 -3.83 -17.36 18.02
CA VAL A 387 -3.02 -17.49 16.82
C VAL A 387 -1.77 -18.27 17.18
N LEU A 388 -1.53 -19.36 16.44
CA LEU A 388 -0.33 -20.17 16.50
C LEU A 388 0.46 -20.00 15.20
N GLN A 389 1.71 -19.58 15.31
CA GLN A 389 2.65 -19.41 14.21
C GLN A 389 3.81 -20.38 14.40
N LEU A 390 4.19 -21.08 13.33
CA LEU A 390 5.32 -22.01 13.29
C LEU A 390 6.30 -21.53 12.22
N PHE A 391 7.57 -21.43 12.58
CA PHE A 391 8.63 -20.94 11.71
C PHE A 391 9.58 -22.06 11.27
N ASP A 392 10.34 -21.80 10.21
CA ASP A 392 11.27 -22.77 9.61
C ASP A 392 12.52 -23.05 10.46
N SER A 393 12.84 -22.12 11.38
CA SER A 393 13.86 -22.30 12.40
C SER A 393 13.53 -23.40 13.41
N GLY A 394 12.25 -23.80 13.50
CA GLY A 394 11.73 -24.64 14.58
C GLY A 394 11.16 -23.85 15.76
N ASP A 395 11.04 -22.53 15.63
CA ASP A 395 10.43 -21.66 16.64
C ASP A 395 8.92 -21.50 16.46
N PHE A 396 8.20 -21.18 17.52
CA PHE A 396 6.77 -20.87 17.48
C PHE A 396 6.46 -19.57 18.23
N LEU A 397 5.34 -18.97 17.84
CA LEU A 397 4.66 -17.92 18.59
C LEU A 397 3.19 -18.31 18.78
N LEU A 398 2.68 -18.18 20.01
CA LEU A 398 1.30 -18.47 20.40
C LEU A 398 0.74 -17.24 21.13
N SER A 399 -0.21 -16.57 20.48
CA SER A 399 -0.99 -15.46 21.05
C SER A 399 -2.39 -15.95 21.40
N LEU A 400 -2.93 -15.55 22.56
CA LEU A 400 -4.16 -16.13 23.13
C LEU A 400 -5.33 -15.14 23.30
N SER A 401 -5.23 -13.96 22.70
CA SER A 401 -6.25 -12.87 22.60
C SER A 401 -5.52 -11.54 22.69
N PRO A 402 -5.96 -10.46 22.00
CA PRO A 402 -5.41 -9.12 22.15
C PRO A 402 -5.49 -8.56 23.58
N LEU A 403 -6.35 -9.13 24.43
CA LEU A 403 -6.45 -8.76 25.84
C LEU A 403 -5.45 -9.53 26.74
N SER A 404 -4.76 -10.53 26.20
CA SER A 404 -3.78 -11.31 26.93
C SER A 404 -2.43 -10.61 26.93
N SER A 405 -1.88 -10.35 28.11
CA SER A 405 -0.52 -9.82 28.29
C SER A 405 0.58 -10.87 28.21
N TYR A 406 0.24 -12.11 27.83
CA TYR A 406 1.18 -13.22 27.73
C TYR A 406 1.23 -13.80 26.31
N LEU A 407 2.44 -13.80 25.74
CA LEU A 407 2.81 -14.44 24.49
C LEU A 407 3.62 -15.70 24.80
N GLY A 408 3.16 -16.85 24.30
CA GLY A 408 3.94 -18.08 24.36
C GLY A 408 4.91 -18.13 23.19
N TYR A 409 6.21 -18.18 23.45
CA TYR A 409 7.22 -18.35 22.41
C TYR A 409 8.29 -19.35 22.86
N GLY A 410 8.89 -20.02 21.88
CA GLY A 410 9.98 -20.96 22.09
C GLY A 410 10.07 -21.93 20.92
N SER A 411 10.38 -23.20 21.18
CA SER A 411 10.59 -24.21 20.14
C SER A 411 9.43 -25.21 20.03
N TYR A 412 9.22 -25.74 18.82
CA TYR A 412 8.24 -26.79 18.58
C TYR A 412 8.87 -28.05 17.97
N VAL A 413 8.21 -29.18 18.18
CA VAL A 413 8.55 -30.47 17.56
C VAL A 413 7.29 -31.22 17.15
N TYR A 414 7.42 -32.02 16.09
CA TYR A 414 6.41 -33.01 15.70
C TYR A 414 6.78 -34.38 16.28
N GLU A 415 5.86 -34.98 17.03
CA GLU A 415 5.98 -36.35 17.53
C GLU A 415 4.81 -37.19 17.01
N GLY A 416 4.98 -37.75 15.80
CA GLY A 416 3.91 -38.47 15.12
C GLY A 416 2.77 -37.53 14.72
N GLU A 417 1.57 -37.77 15.24
CA GLU A 417 0.38 -36.95 15.02
C GLU A 417 0.24 -35.82 16.07
N GLN A 418 1.30 -35.52 16.82
CA GLN A 418 1.29 -34.47 17.83
C GLN A 418 2.23 -33.32 17.48
N LEU A 419 1.76 -32.10 17.70
CA LEU A 419 2.57 -30.88 17.70
C LEU A 419 2.80 -30.46 19.15
N ILE A 420 4.06 -30.40 19.58
CA ILE A 420 4.46 -30.08 20.94
C ILE A 420 5.24 -28.77 20.93
N LEU A 421 4.72 -27.76 21.62
CA LEU A 421 5.31 -26.44 21.80
C LEU A 421 5.93 -26.34 23.19
N LYS A 422 7.15 -25.82 23.32
CA LYS A 422 7.84 -25.62 24.60
C LYS A 422 8.36 -24.20 24.72
N THR A 423 7.91 -23.48 25.75
CA THR A 423 8.33 -22.09 25.93
C THR A 423 9.79 -22.00 26.33
N ASP A 424 10.50 -20.96 25.88
CA ASP A 424 11.93 -20.77 26.15
C ASP A 424 12.24 -20.53 27.63
N ASP A 425 11.27 -19.99 28.38
CA ASP A 425 11.37 -19.86 29.82
C ASP A 425 11.27 -21.21 30.57
N GLY A 426 11.00 -22.29 29.84
CA GLY A 426 10.91 -23.66 30.34
C GLY A 426 9.70 -23.93 31.24
N LYS A 427 8.75 -23.00 31.33
CA LYS A 427 7.61 -23.10 32.26
C LYS A 427 6.40 -23.80 31.68
N TYR A 428 6.20 -23.72 30.37
CA TYR A 428 4.98 -24.18 29.74
C TYR A 428 5.28 -25.07 28.53
N SER A 429 4.40 -26.05 28.35
CA SER A 429 4.37 -26.95 27.20
C SER A 429 2.94 -27.04 26.71
N TYR A 430 2.70 -26.89 25.42
CA TYR A 430 1.37 -26.99 24.81
C TYR A 430 1.38 -28.08 23.76
N VAL A 431 0.37 -28.95 23.78
CA VAL A 431 0.29 -30.12 22.91
C VAL A 431 -1.00 -30.05 22.10
N PHE A 432 -0.86 -30.31 20.80
CA PHE A 432 -1.98 -30.38 19.87
C PHE A 432 -1.97 -31.72 19.16
N ASP A 433 -3.14 -32.33 19.01
CA ASP A 433 -3.33 -33.56 18.24
C ASP A 433 -3.83 -33.22 16.83
N ARG A 434 -3.27 -33.89 15.82
CA ARG A 434 -3.68 -33.74 14.42
C ARG A 434 -5.07 -34.33 14.21
N GLN A 435 -5.98 -33.54 13.62
CA GLN A 435 -7.26 -34.04 13.09
C GLN A 435 -7.55 -33.41 11.73
N GLY A 436 -7.33 -34.16 10.65
CA GLY A 436 -7.46 -33.64 9.29
C GLY A 436 -6.43 -32.55 9.02
N GLU A 437 -6.88 -31.34 8.65
CA GLU A 437 -6.01 -30.17 8.46
C GLU A 437 -5.85 -29.31 9.71
N ALA A 438 -6.54 -29.66 10.81
CA ALA A 438 -6.52 -28.91 12.06
C ALA A 438 -5.50 -29.45 13.08
N TRP A 439 -5.10 -28.58 13.99
CA TRP A 439 -4.41 -28.92 15.23
C TRP A 439 -5.36 -28.71 16.41
N ASN A 440 -5.74 -29.78 17.08
CA ASN A 440 -6.69 -29.71 18.19
C ASN A 440 -5.95 -29.62 19.51
N PHE A 441 -6.24 -28.60 20.31
CA PHE A 441 -5.60 -28.42 21.61
C PHE A 441 -5.92 -29.59 22.55
N ASN A 442 -4.88 -30.19 23.13
CA ASN A 442 -5.01 -31.31 24.07
C ASN A 442 -4.76 -30.79 25.49
N THR A 443 -5.81 -30.66 26.30
CA THR A 443 -5.67 -30.10 27.65
C THR A 443 -4.96 -31.04 28.62
N ASP A 444 -5.05 -32.35 28.40
CA ASP A 444 -4.49 -33.37 29.31
C ASP A 444 -2.96 -33.42 29.25
N LEU A 445 -2.39 -33.12 28.08
CA LEU A 445 -0.95 -33.10 27.84
C LEU A 445 -0.35 -31.69 27.87
N SER A 446 -1.20 -30.66 27.87
CA SER A 446 -0.78 -29.26 27.90
C SER A 446 -0.66 -28.72 29.32
N SER A 447 0.19 -27.70 29.44
CA SER A 447 0.18 -26.81 30.59
C SER A 447 -1.11 -26.00 30.61
N PRO A 448 -1.59 -25.56 31.79
CA PRO A 448 -2.77 -24.72 31.88
C PRO A 448 -2.58 -23.44 31.06
N LEU A 449 -3.58 -23.11 30.24
CA LEU A 449 -3.71 -21.78 29.66
C LEU A 449 -4.19 -20.85 30.77
N PHE A 450 -3.39 -19.87 31.13
CA PHE A 450 -3.77 -18.90 32.13
C PHE A 450 -4.33 -17.64 31.44
N TRP A 451 -5.28 -17.00 32.13
CA TRP A 451 -5.80 -15.62 31.98
C TRP A 451 -6.99 -15.33 31.03
N TYR A 452 -8.06 -14.87 31.69
CA TYR A 452 -9.20 -13.98 31.37
C TYR A 452 -10.00 -14.04 30.05
N SER A 453 -9.50 -14.56 28.92
CA SER A 453 -10.25 -14.42 27.66
C SER A 453 -9.93 -15.40 26.52
N SER A 454 -9.46 -16.63 26.80
CA SER A 454 -9.33 -17.66 25.75
C SER A 454 -10.24 -18.84 26.04
N GLY A 455 -11.42 -18.92 25.43
CA GLY A 455 -12.39 -20.02 25.54
C GLY A 455 -11.90 -21.38 25.01
N ILE A 456 -10.58 -21.58 24.88
CA ILE A 456 -9.92 -22.79 24.41
C ILE A 456 -10.11 -23.90 25.45
N THR A 457 -10.79 -24.95 25.01
CA THR A 457 -11.00 -26.19 25.75
C THR A 457 -10.39 -27.37 25.01
N ASP A 458 -10.40 -28.55 25.63
CA ASP A 458 -9.95 -29.79 24.97
C ASP A 458 -10.65 -30.00 23.63
N GLY A 459 -9.88 -30.32 22.60
CA GLY A 459 -10.36 -30.49 21.23
C GLY A 459 -10.58 -29.19 20.45
N SER A 460 -10.26 -28.03 21.02
CA SER A 460 -10.33 -26.75 20.31
C SER A 460 -9.46 -26.76 19.06
N ALA A 461 -10.10 -26.65 17.90
CA ALA A 461 -9.45 -26.80 16.61
C ALA A 461 -8.81 -25.49 16.15
N PHE A 462 -7.50 -25.52 15.97
CA PHE A 462 -6.71 -24.50 15.30
C PHE A 462 -6.64 -24.87 13.82
N LEU A 463 -7.28 -24.06 12.98
CA LEU A 463 -7.38 -24.32 11.54
C LEU A 463 -6.27 -23.56 10.82
N SER A 464 -5.73 -24.18 9.76
CA SER A 464 -4.76 -23.52 8.89
C SER A 464 -5.39 -22.25 8.32
N ASP A 465 -4.75 -21.13 8.58
CA ASP A 465 -5.08 -19.86 7.96
C ASP A 465 -4.25 -19.78 6.69
N TYR A 466 -4.88 -20.02 5.53
CA TYR A 466 -4.19 -19.93 4.24
C TYR A 466 -3.81 -18.46 4.01
N ILE A 467 -2.56 -18.13 4.30
CA ILE A 467 -1.94 -16.90 3.83
C ILE A 467 -1.75 -17.07 2.32
N TYR A 468 -2.61 -16.44 1.53
CA TYR A 468 -2.25 -16.12 0.15
C TYR A 468 -1.13 -15.07 0.19
N GLY A 469 0.01 -15.35 -0.44
CA GLY A 469 1.02 -14.32 -0.74
C GLY A 469 2.39 -14.43 -0.07
N ARG A 470 2.82 -15.61 0.38
CA ARG A 470 4.26 -15.97 0.39
C ARG A 470 4.48 -17.37 -0.14
#